data_AF-A0AAV8WTH8-F1
#
_entry.id   AF-A0AAV8WTH8-F1
#
_cell.length_a   1.000
_cell.length_b   1.000
_cell.length_c   1.000
_cell.angle_alpha   90.00
_cell.angle_beta   90.00
_cell.angle_gamma   90.00
#
_symmetry.space_group_name_H-M   'P 1'
#
loop_
_entity.id
_entity.type
_entity.pdbx_description
1 polymer ?
#
loop_
_entity_poly.entity_id
_entity_poly.type
_entity_poly.pdbx_seq_one_letter_code
_entity_poly.pdbx_strand_id
1 'polypeptide(L)'
;MITYSLLQLENQILSKFQSGFREGFNCEGALQYVINEWKETKGNGRMTGVIFLDLKRAFEMIDRSMLFDKLSKYGISGVVWKWFECYIPT
;
A
#
# COMPACT_ATOMS: atom_id res chain seq x y z
N MET A 1 16.76 4.91 -8.96
CA MET A 1 15.45 4.32 -9.33
C MET A 1 15.44 2.82 -9.09
N ILE A 2 16.34 2.06 -9.72
CA ILE A 2 16.42 0.58 -9.61
C ILE A 2 16.60 0.05 -8.16
N THR A 3 17.32 0.77 -7.29
CA THR A 3 17.60 0.34 -5.91
C THR A 3 16.37 0.34 -4.98
N TYR A 4 15.41 1.25 -5.18
CA TYR A 4 14.23 1.33 -4.31
C TYR A 4 13.19 0.23 -4.61
N SER A 5 13.07 -0.14 -5.88
CA SER A 5 12.19 -1.21 -6.35
C SER A 5 12.60 -2.57 -5.77
N LEU A 6 13.91 -2.81 -5.63
CA LEU A 6 14.47 -4.02 -5.02
C LEU A 6 14.26 -4.06 -3.50
N LEU A 7 14.45 -2.93 -2.79
CA LEU A 7 14.23 -2.81 -1.34
C LEU A 7 12.78 -3.11 -0.91
N GLN A 8 11.78 -2.70 -1.71
CA GLN A 8 10.37 -3.00 -1.45
C GLN A 8 10.03 -4.49 -1.66
N LEU A 9 10.69 -5.15 -2.61
CA LEU A 9 10.48 -6.57 -2.89
C LEU A 9 11.17 -7.46 -1.84
N GLU A 10 12.40 -7.11 -1.44
CA GLU A 10 13.22 -7.91 -0.53
C GLU A 10 12.73 -7.87 0.92
N ASN A 11 12.11 -6.78 1.37
CA ASN A 11 11.66 -6.63 2.77
C ASN A 11 10.15 -6.86 2.97
N GLN A 12 9.41 -7.25 1.92
CA GLN A 12 7.94 -7.47 1.97
C GLN A 12 7.14 -6.35 2.66
N ILE A 13 7.60 -5.10 2.56
CA ILE A 13 6.97 -3.95 3.22
C ILE A 13 5.57 -3.67 2.65
N LEU A 14 5.42 -3.90 1.34
CA LEU A 14 4.16 -3.69 0.63
C LEU A 14 3.46 -5.01 0.34
N SER A 15 2.13 -4.99 0.41
CA SER A 15 1.31 -6.12 -0.03
C SER A 15 1.54 -6.43 -1.51
N LYS A 16 1.56 -7.72 -1.86
CA LYS A 16 1.60 -8.18 -3.25
C LYS A 16 0.41 -7.70 -4.09
N PHE A 17 -0.70 -7.33 -3.45
CA PHE A 17 -1.92 -6.82 -4.09
C PHE A 17 -2.02 -5.28 -4.07
N GLN A 18 -1.00 -4.58 -3.55
CA GLN A 18 -0.97 -3.12 -3.61
C GLN A 18 -0.49 -2.65 -4.98
N SER A 19 -1.42 -2.07 -5.76
CA SER A 19 -1.13 -1.48 -7.08
C SER A 19 -1.00 0.03 -7.06
N GLY A 20 -1.60 0.71 -6.06
CA GLY A 20 -1.52 2.16 -5.92
C GLY A 20 -0.12 2.61 -5.48
N PHE A 21 0.35 3.72 -6.05
CA PHE A 21 1.63 4.36 -5.72
C PHE A 21 2.85 3.41 -5.78
N ARG A 22 2.81 2.42 -6.68
CA ARG A 22 3.87 1.41 -6.85
C ARG A 22 4.35 1.38 -8.29
N GLU A 23 5.66 1.53 -8.47
CA GLU A 23 6.30 1.46 -9.79
C GLU A 23 6.01 0.11 -10.46
N GLY A 24 5.64 0.14 -11.74
CA GLY A 24 5.30 -1.06 -12.51
C GLY A 24 3.87 -1.60 -12.29
N PHE A 25 3.07 -0.97 -11.42
CA PHE A 25 1.67 -1.33 -11.20
C PHE A 25 0.75 -0.17 -11.59
N ASN A 26 -0.47 -0.51 -12.00
CA ASN A 26 -1.49 0.47 -12.37
C ASN A 26 -2.89 -0.01 -11.98
N CYS A 27 -3.88 0.89 -12.11
CA CYS A 27 -5.27 0.61 -11.75
C CYS A 27 -5.91 -0.46 -12.66
N GLU A 28 -5.56 -0.47 -13.95
CA GLU A 28 -6.13 -1.42 -14.92
C GLU A 28 -5.74 -2.85 -14.60
N GLY A 29 -4.45 -3.10 -14.32
CA GLY A 29 -3.94 -4.40 -13.90
C GLY A 29 -4.54 -4.86 -12.57
N ALA A 30 -4.72 -3.94 -11.62
CA ALA A 30 -5.40 -4.24 -10.35
C ALA A 30 -6.85 -4.72 -10.58
N LEU A 31 -7.59 -4.01 -11.44
CA LEU A 31 -8.96 -4.35 -11.78
C LEU A 31 -9.04 -5.67 -12.56
N GLN A 32 -8.17 -5.87 -13.54
CA GLN A 32 -8.08 -7.12 -14.31
C GLN A 32 -7.82 -8.32 -13.40
N TYR A 33 -6.91 -8.19 -12.44
CA TYR A 33 -6.61 -9.23 -11.46
C TYR A 33 -7.87 -9.64 -10.68
N VAL A 34 -8.56 -8.67 -10.07
CA VAL A 34 -9.78 -8.91 -9.28
C VAL A 34 -10.89 -9.54 -10.12
N ILE A 35 -11.11 -9.04 -11.35
CA ILE A 35 -12.11 -9.60 -12.27
C ILE A 35 -11.77 -11.04 -12.63
N ASN A 36 -10.49 -11.36 -12.87
CA ASN A 36 -10.08 -12.71 -13.19
C ASN A 36 -10.33 -13.68 -12.03
N GLU A 37 -9.97 -13.30 -10.80
CA GLU A 37 -10.26 -14.08 -9.59
C GLU A 37 -11.76 -14.35 -9.42
N TRP A 38 -12.61 -13.38 -9.72
CA TRP A 38 -14.07 -13.56 -9.65
C TRP A 38 -14.59 -14.51 -10.73
N LYS A 39 -14.06 -14.41 -11.96
CA LYS A 39 -14.42 -15.33 -13.05
C LYS A 39 -14.04 -16.76 -12.70
N GLU A 40 -12.84 -16.98 -12.16
CA GLU A 40 -12.38 -18.30 -11.72
C GLU A 40 -13.22 -18.84 -10.56
N THR A 41 -13.53 -18.01 -9.57
CA THR A 41 -14.39 -18.41 -8.43
C THR A 41 -15.77 -18.83 -8.91
N LYS A 42 -16.38 -18.05 -9.81
CA LYS A 42 -17.67 -18.35 -10.44
C LYS A 42 -17.61 -19.63 -11.29
N GLY A 43 -16.56 -19.82 -12.08
CA GLY A 43 -16.35 -21.02 -12.89
C GLY A 43 -16.28 -22.30 -12.07
N ASN A 44 -15.82 -22.19 -10.82
CA ASN A 44 -15.76 -23.29 -9.85
C ASN A 44 -17.06 -23.49 -9.05
N GLY A 45 -18.18 -22.85 -9.44
CA GLY A 45 -19.46 -22.96 -8.75
C GLY A 45 -19.51 -22.30 -7.38
N ARG A 46 -18.52 -21.45 -7.04
CA ARG A 46 -18.46 -20.71 -5.77
C ARG A 46 -19.08 -19.33 -5.91
N MET A 47 -19.61 -18.81 -4.80
CA MET A 47 -20.15 -17.45 -4.73
C MET A 47 -19.07 -16.48 -4.24
N THR A 48 -19.03 -15.29 -4.82
CA THR A 48 -18.11 -14.20 -4.43
C THR A 48 -18.88 -13.09 -3.73
N GLY A 49 -18.48 -12.74 -2.51
CA GLY A 49 -18.88 -11.50 -1.83
C GLY A 49 -17.78 -10.46 -1.94
N VAL A 50 -18.14 -9.18 -2.12
CA VAL A 50 -17.18 -8.09 -2.27
C VAL A 50 -17.55 -6.94 -1.34
N ILE A 51 -16.55 -6.42 -0.61
CA ILE A 51 -16.69 -5.23 0.23
C ILE A 51 -15.79 -4.15 -0.36
N PHE A 52 -16.40 -3.04 -0.77
CA PHE A 52 -15.67 -1.85 -1.21
C PHE A 52 -15.51 -0.90 -0.02
N LEU A 53 -14.28 -0.50 0.27
CA LEU A 53 -13.94 0.44 1.33
C LEU A 53 -13.29 1.66 0.71
N ASP A 54 -13.79 2.84 1.09
CA ASP A 54 -13.20 4.13 0.74
C ASP A 54 -13.02 4.95 2.01
N LEU A 55 -11.81 5.50 2.20
CA LEU A 55 -11.46 6.29 3.38
C LEU A 55 -11.57 7.78 3.03
N LYS A 56 -12.54 8.46 3.65
CA LYS A 56 -12.65 9.92 3.52
C LYS A 56 -11.41 10.60 4.10
N ARG A 57 -10.78 11.52 3.35
CA ARG A 57 -9.62 12.31 3.82
C ARG A 57 -8.51 11.43 4.41
N ALA A 58 -8.16 10.33 3.73
CA ALA A 58 -7.25 9.30 4.24
C ALA A 58 -5.95 9.86 4.84
N PHE A 59 -5.32 10.87 4.22
CA PHE A 59 -4.08 11.48 4.74
C PHE A 59 -4.27 12.28 6.04
N GLU A 60 -5.46 12.83 6.26
CA GLU A 60 -5.75 13.60 7.47
C GLU A 60 -6.18 12.73 8.65
N MET A 61 -6.66 11.51 8.36
CA MET A 61 -7.05 10.55 9.40
C MET A 61 -5.86 9.78 9.97
N ILE A 62 -4.67 9.92 9.39
CA ILE A 62 -3.49 9.22 9.86
C ILE A 62 -3.05 9.83 11.19
N ASP A 63 -3.14 9.03 12.25
CA ASP A 63 -2.54 9.40 13.54
C ASP A 63 -1.02 9.55 13.37
N ARG A 64 -0.53 10.76 13.66
CA ARG A 64 0.87 11.13 13.49
C ARG A 64 1.78 10.22 14.32
N SER A 65 1.42 9.94 15.58
CA SER A 65 2.25 9.12 16.47
C SER A 65 2.41 7.69 15.95
N MET A 66 1.31 7.09 15.47
CA MET A 66 1.29 5.76 14.86
C MET A 66 2.08 5.73 13.55
N LEU A 67 2.02 6.80 12.75
CA LEU A 67 2.82 6.90 11.54
C LEU A 67 4.33 6.90 11.86
N PHE A 68 4.77 7.74 12.78
CA PHE A 68 6.18 7.83 13.18
C PHE A 68 6.67 6.53 13.83
N ASP A 69 5.85 5.86 14.64
CA ASP A 69 6.15 4.52 15.18
C ASP A 69 6.34 3.47 14.07
N LYS A 70 5.56 3.53 12.99
CA LYS A 70 5.76 2.64 11.83
C LYS A 70 7.03 2.98 11.06
N LEU A 71 7.31 4.27 10.83
CA LEU A 71 8.50 4.71 10.09
C LEU A 71 9.79 4.29 10.81
N SER A 72 9.84 4.40 12.14
CA SER A 72 11.01 3.95 12.93
C SER A 72 11.24 2.45 12.80
N LYS A 73 10.17 1.64 12.82
CA LYS A 73 10.23 0.18 12.62
C LYS A 73 10.72 -0.22 11.22
N TYR A 74 10.49 0.62 10.21
CA TYR A 74 11.07 0.45 8.87
C TYR A 74 12.51 0.98 8.74
N GLY A 75 13.13 1.38 9.85
CA GLY A 75 14.54 1.82 9.89
C GLY A 75 14.74 3.31 9.59
N ILE A 76 13.67 4.10 9.47
CA ILE A 76 13.80 5.54 9.25
C ILE A 76 14.23 6.22 10.55
N SER A 77 15.36 6.91 10.51
CA SER A 77 15.99 7.55 11.67
C SER A 77 16.85 8.75 11.25
N GLY A 78 17.41 9.46 12.24
CA GLY A 78 18.40 10.52 12.00
C GLY A 78 17.86 11.72 11.22
N VAL A 79 18.59 12.14 10.17
CA VAL A 79 18.23 13.31 9.36
C VAL A 79 16.92 13.10 8.60
N VAL A 80 16.68 11.89 8.09
CA VAL A 80 15.47 11.56 7.35
C VAL A 80 14.24 11.61 8.26
N TRP A 81 14.37 11.14 9.52
CA TRP A 81 13.32 11.28 10.53
C TRP A 81 12.92 12.74 10.74
N LYS A 82 13.90 13.61 10.97
CA LYS A 82 13.67 15.05 11.16
C LYS A 82 13.00 15.70 9.95
N TRP A 83 13.37 15.28 8.73
CA TRP A 83 12.72 15.74 7.52
C TRP A 83 11.22 15.38 7.50
N PHE A 84 10.87 14.13 7.85
CA PHE A 84 9.47 13.72 7.96
C PHE A 84 8.73 14.48 9.07
N GLU A 85 9.35 14.74 10.22
CA GLU A 85 8.76 15.55 11.31
C GLU A 85 8.40 16.96 10.88
N CYS A 86 9.20 17.57 9.99
CA CYS A 86 8.92 18.88 9.44
C CYS A 86 7.90 18.84 8.29
N TYR A 87 7.91 17.79 7.48
CA TYR A 87 7.05 17.67 6.29
C TYR A 87 5.60 17.32 6.64
N ILE A 88 5.42 16.44 7.62
CA ILE A 88 4.09 15.97 8.03
C ILE A 88 3.56 16.96 9.07
N PRO A 89 2.39 17.60 8.83
CA PRO A 89 1.79 18.52 9.80
C PRO A 89 1.44 17.83 11.12
N THR A 90 1.45 18.59 12.22
CA THR A 90 0.92 18.15 13.54
C THR A 90 -0.59 18.19 13.55
#